data_AF-A0A244CM03-F1
#
_entry.id   AF-A0A244CM03-F1
#
_cell.length_a   1.000
_cell.length_b   1.000
_cell.length_c   1.000
_cell.angle_alpha   90.00
_cell.angle_beta   90.00
_cell.angle_gamma   90.00
#
_symmetry.space_group_name_H-M   'P 1'
#
loop_
_entity.id
_entity.type
_entity.pdbx_description
1 polymer ?
#
loop_
_entity_poly.entity_id
_entity_poly.type
_entity_poly.pdbx_seq_one_letter_code
_entity_poly.pdbx_strand_id
1 'polypeptide(L)' 'MEMQLNVKKLKQLRESKAWSQSQLADVAGISLRTVQRIEKSGVASPESVMSICSAYDIQTSDIIE' A
#
# COMPACT_ATOMS: atom_id res chain seq x y z
N MET A 1 -7.55 -15.15 2.25
CA MET A 1 -8.49 -14.00 2.21
C MET A 1 -7.74 -12.83 1.62
N GLU A 2 -8.38 -12.09 0.72
CA GLU A 2 -7.78 -10.91 0.08
C GLU A 2 -8.59 -9.67 0.45
N MET A 3 -7.92 -8.52 0.44
CA MET A 3 -8.50 -7.22 0.74
C MET A 3 -8.46 -6.35 -0.51
N GLN A 4 -9.49 -5.54 -0.69
CA GLN A 4 -9.56 -4.53 -1.75
C GLN A 4 -9.15 -3.16 -1.21
N LEU A 5 -8.22 -2.50 -1.89
CA LEU A 5 -7.68 -1.22 -1.51
C LEU A 5 -8.07 -0.17 -2.54
N ASN A 6 -8.32 1.03 -2.04
CA ASN A 6 -8.45 2.21 -2.87
C ASN A 6 -7.09 2.58 -3.48
N VAL A 7 -6.85 2.11 -4.71
CA VAL A 7 -5.60 2.32 -5.45
C VAL A 7 -5.28 3.81 -5.64
N LYS A 8 -6.30 4.66 -5.85
CA LYS A 8 -6.10 6.10 -6.03
C LYS A 8 -5.57 6.72 -4.74
N LYS A 9 -6.16 6.37 -3.60
CA LYS A 9 -5.73 6.85 -2.28
C LYS A 9 -4.31 6.36 -1.95
N LEU A 10 -3.99 5.10 -2.25
CA LEU A 10 -2.63 4.57 -2.06
C LEU A 10 -1.58 5.36 -2.85
N LYS A 11 -1.85 5.67 -4.12
CA LYS A 11 -0.94 6.47 -4.95
C LYS A 11 -0.80 7.89 -4.45
N GLN A 12 -1.91 8.51 -4.01
CA GLN A 12 -1.89 9.85 -3.41
C GLN A 12 -1.05 9.89 -2.13
N LEU A 13 -1.18 8.91 -1.24
CA LEU A 13 -0.36 8.80 -0.04
C LEU A 13 1.13 8.70 -0.41
N ARG A 14 1.46 7.84 -1.38
CA ARG A 14 2.83 7.67 -1.85
C ARG A 14 3.40 8.97 -2.42
N GLU A 15 2.64 9.65 -3.27
CA GLU A 15 3.04 10.93 -3.88
C GLU A 15 3.15 12.05 -2.84
N SER A 16 2.26 12.08 -1.83
CA SER A 16 2.33 13.07 -0.73
C SER A 16 3.60 12.97 0.11
N LYS A 17 4.20 11.77 0.19
CA LYS A 17 5.48 11.50 0.85
C LYS A 17 6.67 11.60 -0.11
N ALA A 18 6.44 11.94 -1.38
CA ALA A 18 7.43 11.94 -2.45
C ALA A 18 8.14 10.59 -2.62
N TRP A 19 7.43 9.48 -2.35
CA TRP A 19 7.97 8.14 -2.45
C TRP A 19 7.85 7.57 -3.87
N SER A 20 8.90 6.88 -4.33
CA SER A 20 8.80 5.93 -5.43
C SER A 20 8.12 4.64 -4.95
N GLN A 21 7.73 3.78 -5.88
CA GLN A 21 7.22 2.45 -5.54
C GLN A 21 8.25 1.61 -4.77
N SER A 22 9.55 1.78 -5.08
CA SER A 22 10.63 1.08 -4.36
C SER A 22 10.78 1.61 -2.93
N GLN A 23 10.68 2.92 -2.73
CA GLN A 23 10.72 3.50 -1.38
C GLN A 23 9.54 3.05 -0.53
N LEU A 24 8.32 2.98 -1.10
CA LEU A 24 7.18 2.41 -0.37
C LEU A 24 7.43 0.93 -0.02
N ALA A 25 8.00 0.15 -0.94
CA ALA A 25 8.33 -1.25 -0.70
C ALA A 25 9.33 -1.39 0.47
N ASP A 26 10.38 -0.58 0.47
CA ASP A 26 11.43 -0.57 1.49
C ASP A 26 10.87 -0.18 2.86
N VAL A 27 10.07 0.90 2.93
CA VAL A 27 9.50 1.38 4.21
C VAL A 27 8.42 0.44 4.74
N ALA A 28 7.59 -0.15 3.87
CA ALA A 28 6.57 -1.11 4.27
C ALA A 28 7.10 -2.53 4.50
N GLY A 29 8.38 -2.80 4.20
CA GLY A 29 8.98 -4.12 4.37
C GLY A 29 8.36 -5.19 3.47
N ILE A 30 7.90 -4.82 2.27
CA ILE A 30 7.31 -5.73 1.27
C ILE A 30 8.06 -5.63 -0.06
N SER A 31 7.88 -6.60 -0.95
CA SER A 31 8.58 -6.55 -2.24
C SER A 31 8.05 -5.43 -3.15
N LEU A 32 8.92 -4.86 -4.00
CA LEU A 32 8.51 -3.91 -5.05
C LEU A 32 7.42 -4.50 -5.95
N ARG A 33 7.51 -5.80 -6.29
CA ARG A 33 6.49 -6.51 -7.07
C ARG A 33 5.14 -6.53 -6.35
N THR A 34 5.14 -6.64 -5.02
CA THR A 34 3.92 -6.57 -4.21
C THR A 34 3.30 -5.18 -4.32
N VAL A 35 4.07 -4.10 -4.14
CA VAL A 35 3.59 -2.72 -4.30
C VAL A 35 3.03 -2.48 -5.70
N GLN A 36 3.78 -2.85 -6.74
CA GLN A 36 3.35 -2.70 -8.14
C GLN A 36 2.05 -3.45 -8.44
N ARG A 37 1.90 -4.67 -7.91
CA ARG A 37 0.68 -5.46 -8.07
C ARG A 37 -0.50 -4.78 -7.37
N ILE A 38 -0.33 -4.34 -6.12
CA ILE A 38 -1.38 -3.66 -5.34
C ILE A 38 -1.79 -2.35 -6.03
N GLU A 39 -0.84 -1.53 -6.48
CA GLU A 39 -1.14 -0.28 -7.21
C GLU A 39 -1.75 -0.48 -8.61
N LYS A 40 -1.75 -1.73 -9.12
CA LYS A 40 -2.36 -2.09 -10.40
C LYS A 40 -3.73 -2.74 -10.21
N SER A 41 -3.87 -3.68 -9.28
CA SER A 41 -5.08 -4.49 -9.13
C SER A 41 -5.94 -4.12 -7.92
N GLY A 42 -5.43 -3.33 -6.97
CA GLY A 42 -6.12 -3.03 -5.70
C GLY A 42 -6.16 -4.19 -4.71
N VAL A 43 -5.70 -5.38 -5.10
CA VAL A 43 -5.84 -6.60 -4.29
C VAL A 43 -4.59 -6.87 -3.47
N ALA A 44 -4.71 -7.03 -2.16
CA ALA A 44 -3.60 -7.36 -1.27
C ALA A 44 -3.96 -8.41 -0.23
N SER A 45 -2.96 -9.08 0.34
CA SER A 45 -3.16 -9.90 1.54
C SER A 45 -3.30 -8.99 2.77
N PRO A 46 -3.99 -9.42 3.85
CA PRO A 46 -4.10 -8.65 5.08
C PRO A 46 -2.76 -8.21 5.67
N GLU A 47 -1.74 -9.05 5.57
CA GLU A 47 -0.38 -8.74 6.03
C GLU A 47 0.22 -7.60 5.20
N SER A 48 0.04 -7.62 3.88
CA SER A 48 0.51 -6.53 3.02
C SER A 48 -0.22 -5.22 3.30
N VAL A 49 -1.53 -5.27 3.59
CA VAL A 49 -2.31 -4.09 3.99
C VAL A 49 -1.78 -3.53 5.29
N MET A 50 -1.56 -4.38 6.29
CA MET A 50 -1.04 -3.98 7.60
C MET A 50 0.35 -3.36 7.49
N SER A 51 1.26 -3.95 6.70
CA SER A 51 2.57 -3.39 6.38
C SER A 51 2.49 -1.99 5.76
N ILE A 52 1.62 -1.80 4.77
CA ILE A 52 1.42 -0.50 4.11
C ILE A 52 0.83 0.52 5.11
N CYS A 53 -0.17 0.12 5.90
CA CYS A 53 -0.78 0.99 6.90
C CYS A 53 0.24 1.43 7.96
N SER A 54 1.09 0.51 8.42
CA SER A 54 2.18 0.80 9.35
C SER A 54 3.21 1.76 8.77
N ALA A 55 3.52 1.68 7.47
CA ALA A 55 4.45 2.60 6.81
C ALA A 55 3.92 4.04 6.77
N TYR A 56 2.59 4.21 6.68
CA TYR A 56 1.94 5.51 6.63
C TYR A 56 1.42 6.00 7.99
N ASP A 57 1.49 5.17 9.03
CA ASP A 57 0.89 5.42 10.36
C ASP A 57 -0.62 5.73 10.24
N ILE A 58 -1.34 4.87 9.50
CA ILE A 58 -2.80 4.97 9.27
C ILE A 58 -3.50 3.66 9.64
N GLN A 59 -4.83 3.70 9.74
CA GLN A 59 -5.63 2.51 9.96
C GLN A 59 -6.02 1.84 8.65
N THR A 60 -6.32 0.54 8.70
CA THR A 60 -6.76 -0.20 7.52
C THR A 60 -8.06 0.36 6.93
N SER A 61 -8.98 0.83 7.78
CA SER A 61 -10.22 1.52 7.38
C SER A 61 -9.98 2.80 6.57
N ASP A 62 -8.78 3.38 6.61
CA ASP A 62 -8.46 4.56 5.83
C ASP A 62 -8.21 4.23 4.36
N ILE A 63 -7.80 3.00 4.02
CA ILE A 63 -7.33 2.67 2.66
C ILE A 63 -8.12 1.55 1.98
N ILE A 64 -8.91 0.79 2.73
CA ILE A 64 -9.81 -0.24 2.20
C ILE A 64 -11.02 0.41 1.49
N GLU A 65 -11.52 -0.24 0.43
CA GLU A 65 -12.82 0.08 -0.19
C GLU A 65 -14.00 -0.64 0.49
#